data_AF-A0A7T6VMM4-F1
#
_entry.id   AF-A0A7T6VMM4-F1
#
_cell.length_a   1.000
_cell.length_b   1.000
_cell.length_c   1.000
_cell.angle_alpha   90.00
_cell.angle_beta   90.00
_cell.angle_gamma   90.00
#
_symmetry.space_group_name_H-M   'P 1'
#
loop_
_entity.id
_entity.type
_entity.pdbx_description
1 polymer ?
#
loop_
_entity_poly.entity_id
_entity_poly.type
_entity_poly.pdbx_seq_one_letter_code
_entity_poly.pdbx_strand_id
1 'polypeptide(L)'
;MASLKGSESAVPIVSAQHFAAALHIDMQTLARLAHVHRNTISRLPGAESVQKYLRDALRVIRAATDISGDIRSTLFWYRNDPLPTFGYKTAEELISEGRTEDLLRYC
;
A
#
# COMPACT_ATOMS: atom_id res chain seq x y z
N MET A 1 -32.43 20.07 -22.24
CA MET A 1 -32.31 20.34 -20.80
C MET A 1 -33.18 19.37 -20.03
N ALA A 2 -32.55 18.45 -19.31
CA ALA A 2 -33.02 17.47 -18.30
C ALA A 2 -32.11 16.23 -18.48
N SER A 3 -31.36 15.69 -17.53
CA SER A 3 -31.38 15.83 -16.08
C SER A 3 -29.96 15.66 -15.54
N LEU A 4 -29.69 16.35 -14.43
CA LEU A 4 -28.41 16.44 -13.75
C LEU A 4 -27.98 15.12 -13.08
N LYS A 5 -26.67 14.85 -13.16
CA LYS A 5 -25.84 14.12 -12.21
C LYS A 5 -26.35 12.74 -11.74
N GLY A 6 -25.89 11.70 -12.42
CA GLY A 6 -25.57 10.44 -11.74
C GLY A 6 -24.33 10.66 -10.85
N SER A 7 -24.56 11.04 -9.59
CA SER A 7 -23.64 10.99 -8.44
C SER A 7 -22.12 10.94 -8.76
N GLU A 8 -21.48 12.11 -8.75
CA GLU A 8 -20.08 12.25 -8.39
C GLU A 8 -19.88 11.76 -6.94
N SER A 9 -19.30 10.58 -6.75
CA SER A 9 -18.46 10.17 -5.59
C SER A 9 -18.10 8.67 -5.67
N ALA A 10 -17.46 8.24 -6.74
CA ALA A 10 -16.65 7.02 -6.63
C ALA A 10 -15.33 7.46 -6.01
N VAL A 11 -15.19 7.34 -4.69
CA VAL A 11 -13.89 7.57 -4.03
C VAL A 11 -12.84 6.81 -4.84
N PRO A 12 -11.77 7.44 -5.35
CA PRO A 12 -10.79 6.73 -6.16
C PRO A 12 -10.14 5.66 -5.28
N ILE A 13 -10.53 4.40 -5.50
CA ILE A 13 -10.00 3.25 -4.77
C ILE A 13 -8.76 2.73 -5.48
N VAL A 14 -7.76 2.31 -4.70
CA VAL A 14 -6.59 1.60 -5.21
C VAL A 14 -6.99 0.15 -5.47
N SER A 15 -6.69 -0.36 -6.67
CA SER A 15 -6.93 -1.76 -7.00
C SER A 15 -5.94 -2.66 -6.27
N ALA A 16 -6.45 -3.43 -5.30
CA ALA A 16 -5.66 -4.42 -4.56
C ALA A 16 -5.01 -5.47 -5.47
N GLN A 17 -5.68 -5.85 -6.57
CA GLN A 17 -5.17 -6.82 -7.53
C GLN A 17 -3.96 -6.27 -8.30
N HIS A 18 -4.05 -5.04 -8.81
CA HIS A 18 -2.93 -4.41 -9.51
C HIS A 18 -1.74 -4.18 -8.58
N PHE A 19 -2.01 -3.78 -7.33
CA PHE A 19 -0.98 -3.62 -6.32
C PHE A 19 -0.27 -4.95 -6.00
N ALA A 20 -1.04 -6.02 -5.77
CA ALA A 20 -0.49 -7.34 -5.50
C ALA A 20 0.35 -7.87 -6.68
N ALA A 21 -0.13 -7.68 -7.91
CA ALA A 21 0.60 -8.03 -9.12
C ALA A 21 1.92 -7.26 -9.27
N ALA A 22 1.91 -5.94 -9.00
CA ALA A 22 3.11 -5.10 -9.09
C ALA A 22 4.18 -5.50 -8.06
N LEU A 23 3.78 -5.95 -6.87
CA LEU A 23 4.69 -6.41 -5.82
C LEU A 23 5.02 -7.91 -5.91
N HIS A 24 4.45 -8.64 -6.88
CA HIS A 24 4.54 -10.09 -6.98
C HIS A 24 4.18 -10.81 -5.66
N ILE A 25 3.07 -10.38 -5.03
CA ILE A 25 2.49 -11.03 -3.85
C ILE A 25 1.12 -11.61 -4.18
N ASP A 26 0.72 -12.63 -3.44
CA ASP A 26 -0.64 -13.14 -3.49
C ASP A 26 -1.61 -12.30 -2.63
N MET A 27 -2.91 -12.52 -2.85
CA MET A 27 -3.97 -11.82 -2.11
C MET A 27 -4.04 -12.16 -0.63
N GLN A 28 -3.51 -13.32 -0.21
CA GLN A 28 -3.49 -13.74 1.19
C GLN A 28 -2.41 -12.98 1.96
N THR A 29 -1.26 -12.77 1.33
CA THR A 29 -0.18 -11.92 1.84
C THR A 29 -0.67 -10.49 1.98
N LEU A 30 -1.35 -9.93 0.96
CA LEU A 30 -1.93 -8.60 1.06
C LEU A 30 -2.99 -8.50 2.18
N ALA A 31 -3.81 -9.53 2.37
CA ALA A 31 -4.79 -9.59 3.46
C ALA A 31 -4.12 -9.52 4.83
N ARG A 32 -3.03 -10.27 5.01
CA ARG A 32 -2.24 -10.26 6.24
C ARG A 32 -1.64 -8.88 6.51
N LEU A 33 -1.07 -8.24 5.50
CA LEU A 33 -0.45 -6.91 5.63
C LEU A 33 -1.47 -5.80 5.93
N ALA A 34 -2.68 -5.91 5.39
CA ALA A 34 -3.77 -4.99 5.66
C ALA A 34 -4.59 -5.35 6.92
N HIS A 35 -4.19 -6.39 7.68
CA HIS A 35 -4.90 -6.91 8.85
C HIS A 35 -6.38 -7.22 8.61
N VAL A 36 -6.69 -7.79 7.45
CA VAL A 36 -8.04 -8.21 7.08
C VAL A 36 -8.11 -9.68 6.73
N HIS A 37 -9.31 -10.24 6.82
CA HIS A 37 -9.56 -11.56 6.27
C HIS A 37 -9.54 -11.50 4.73
N ARG A 38 -9.01 -12.53 4.07
CA ARG A 38 -8.93 -12.61 2.60
C ARG A 38 -10.27 -12.34 1.88
N ASN A 39 -11.37 -12.79 2.49
CA ASN A 39 -12.72 -12.61 1.95
C ASN A 39 -13.12 -11.13 1.91
N THR A 40 -12.58 -10.30 2.81
CA THR A 40 -12.82 -8.87 2.83
C THR A 40 -12.23 -8.21 1.59
N ILE A 41 -11.03 -8.62 1.14
CA ILE A 41 -10.44 -8.04 -0.08
C ILE A 41 -11.27 -8.39 -1.32
N SER A 42 -11.76 -9.63 -1.43
CA SER A 42 -12.58 -10.05 -2.58
C SER A 42 -13.98 -9.42 -2.57
N ARG A 43 -14.60 -9.27 -1.40
CA ARG A 43 -16.00 -8.82 -1.28
C ARG A 43 -16.14 -7.31 -1.13
N LEU A 44 -15.16 -6.67 -0.49
CA LEU A 44 -15.17 -5.24 -0.17
C LEU A 44 -13.78 -4.65 -0.43
N PRO A 45 -13.38 -4.50 -1.70
CA PRO A 45 -12.07 -3.93 -2.04
C PRO A 45 -11.91 -2.48 -1.53
N GLY A 46 -13.02 -1.76 -1.34
CA GLY A 46 -13.07 -0.42 -0.76
C GLY A 46 -13.02 -0.37 0.77
N ALA A 47 -12.78 -1.50 1.46
CA ALA A 47 -12.66 -1.53 2.92
C ALA A 47 -11.59 -0.54 3.38
N GLU A 48 -11.90 0.25 4.41
CA GLU A 48 -11.05 1.36 4.86
C GLU A 48 -9.63 0.90 5.23
N SER A 49 -9.50 -0.22 5.93
CA SER A 49 -8.19 -0.79 6.31
C SER A 49 -7.35 -1.19 5.10
N VAL A 50 -7.95 -1.84 4.10
CA VAL A 50 -7.28 -2.22 2.85
C VAL A 50 -6.84 -0.97 2.10
N GLN A 51 -7.75 -0.02 1.91
CA GLN A 51 -7.46 1.21 1.19
C GLN A 51 -6.44 2.09 1.93
N LYS A 52 -6.45 2.09 3.27
CA LYS A 52 -5.44 2.76 4.08
C LYS A 52 -4.06 2.15 3.87
N TYR A 53 -3.94 0.83 3.99
CA TYR A 53 -2.67 0.12 3.74
C TYR A 53 -2.13 0.41 2.34
N LEU A 54 -2.98 0.27 1.31
CA LEU A 54 -2.59 0.52 -0.08
C LEU A 54 -2.11 1.96 -0.31
N ARG A 55 -2.80 2.95 0.26
CA ARG A 55 -2.39 4.37 0.15
C ARG A 55 -1.08 4.63 0.89
N ASP A 56 -0.93 4.08 2.08
CA ASP A 56 0.29 4.24 2.88
C ASP A 56 1.51 3.63 2.17
N ALA A 57 1.36 2.43 1.61
CA ALA A 57 2.39 1.80 0.79
C ALA A 57 2.78 2.63 -0.44
N LEU A 58 1.79 3.14 -1.18
CA LEU A 58 2.06 3.99 -2.35
C LEU A 58 2.75 5.31 -1.97
N ARG A 59 2.43 5.91 -0.82
CA ARG A 59 3.10 7.12 -0.33
C ARG A 59 4.58 6.86 -0.07
N VAL A 60 4.91 5.77 0.62
CA VAL A 60 6.30 5.41 0.94
C VAL A 60 7.07 5.02 -0.32
N ILE A 61 6.50 4.18 -1.19
CA ILE A 61 7.14 3.79 -2.45
C ILE A 61 7.44 5.03 -3.29
N ARG A 62 6.51 5.99 -3.38
CA ARG A 62 6.75 7.24 -4.11
C ARG A 62 7.87 8.05 -3.49
N ALA A 63 7.84 8.28 -2.17
CA ALA A 63 8.90 9.04 -1.48
C ALA A 63 10.28 8.40 -1.67
N ALA A 64 10.39 7.08 -1.52
CA ALA A 64 11.63 6.35 -1.73
C ALA A 64 12.08 6.33 -3.22
N THR A 65 11.13 6.33 -4.16
CA THR A 65 11.44 6.43 -5.59
C THR A 65 11.97 7.82 -5.96
N ASP A 66 11.42 8.87 -5.35
CA ASP A 66 11.88 10.25 -5.56
C ASP A 66 13.35 10.43 -5.09
N ILE A 67 13.82 9.62 -4.12
CA ILE A 67 15.19 9.62 -3.61
C ILE A 67 16.12 8.72 -4.44
N SER A 68 15.71 7.48 -4.71
CA SER A 68 16.54 6.51 -5.41
C SER A 68 16.61 6.75 -6.92
N GLY A 69 15.59 7.40 -7.50
CA GLY A 69 15.43 7.58 -8.94
C GLY A 69 15.05 6.31 -9.71
N ASP A 70 14.90 5.16 -9.05
CA ASP A 70 14.54 3.90 -9.67
C ASP A 70 13.46 3.14 -8.89
N ILE A 71 12.35 2.89 -9.56
CA ILE A 71 11.21 2.15 -9.00
C ILE A 71 11.59 0.71 -8.69
N ARG A 72 12.43 0.04 -9.50
CA ARG A 72 12.77 -1.38 -9.28
C ARG A 72 13.58 -1.56 -8.00
N SER A 73 14.60 -0.73 -7.82
CA SER A 73 15.41 -0.70 -6.61
C SER A 73 14.58 -0.33 -5.38
N THR A 74 13.65 0.60 -5.52
CA THR A 74 12.72 0.97 -4.44
C THR A 74 11.81 -0.19 -4.03
N LEU A 75 11.23 -0.91 -4.99
CA LEU A 75 10.39 -2.07 -4.69
C LEU A 75 11.19 -3.21 -4.04
N PHE A 76 12.45 -3.38 -4.44
CA PHE A 76 13.35 -4.34 -3.79
C PHE A 76 13.61 -3.95 -2.33
N TRP A 77 14.01 -2.70 -2.09
CA TRP A 77 14.21 -2.14 -0.76
C TRP A 77 12.96 -2.30 0.12
N TYR A 78 11.80 -1.93 -0.42
CA TYR A 78 10.53 -1.93 0.29
C TYR A 78 10.19 -3.29 0.92
N ARG A 79 10.48 -4.40 0.21
CA ARG A 79 10.14 -5.76 0.65
C ARG A 79 11.28 -6.53 1.29
N ASN A 80 12.53 -6.22 0.93
CA ASN A 80 13.65 -7.12 1.22
C ASN A 80 14.74 -6.49 2.09
N ASP A 81 14.78 -5.16 2.22
CA ASP A 81 15.87 -4.50 2.92
C ASP A 81 15.47 -4.20 4.38
N PRO A 82 16.03 -4.92 5.36
CA PRO A 82 15.74 -4.69 6.77
C PRO A 82 16.38 -3.39 7.24
N LEU A 83 15.59 -2.50 7.85
CA LEU A 83 16.05 -1.19 8.28
C LEU A 83 16.61 -1.23 9.72
N PRO A 84 17.91 -0.98 9.95
CA PRO A 84 18.51 -1.09 11.28
C PRO A 84 17.87 -0.15 12.32
N THR A 85 17.53 1.07 11.90
CA THR A 85 16.85 2.09 12.73
C THR A 85 15.49 1.61 13.26
N PHE A 86 14.87 0.64 12.59
CA PHE A 86 13.57 0.11 12.92
C PHE A 86 13.61 -1.32 13.46
N GLY A 87 14.76 -1.73 14.01
CA GLY A 87 14.93 -3.08 14.57
C GLY A 87 14.97 -4.16 13.50
N TYR A 88 15.56 -3.86 12.34
CA TYR A 88 15.71 -4.75 11.19
C TYR A 88 14.38 -5.20 10.56
N LYS A 89 13.33 -4.39 10.70
CA LYS A 89 12.07 -4.57 9.97
C LYS A 89 12.16 -3.95 8.59
N THR A 90 11.49 -4.58 7.64
CA THR A 90 11.32 -4.06 6.27
C THR A 90 10.31 -2.92 6.24
N ALA A 91 10.32 -2.13 5.16
CA ALA A 91 9.34 -1.06 5.00
C ALA A 91 7.90 -1.62 4.91
N GLU A 92 7.71 -2.76 4.23
CA GLU A 92 6.44 -3.48 4.16
C GLU A 92 5.86 -3.81 5.55
N GLU A 93 6.69 -4.31 6.46
CA GLU A 93 6.29 -4.66 7.83
C GLU A 93 5.93 -3.41 8.66
N LEU A 94 6.71 -2.34 8.53
CA LEU A 94 6.46 -1.10 9.26
C LEU A 94 5.14 -0.44 8.85
N ILE A 95 4.78 -0.49 7.57
CA ILE A 95 3.47 0.01 7.10
C ILE A 95 2.34 -0.85 7.64
N SER A 96 2.52 -2.18 7.64
CA SER A 96 1.58 -3.11 8.27
C SER A 96 1.40 -2.81 9.77
N GLU A 97 2.45 -2.38 10.47
CA GLU A 97 2.39 -1.96 11.89
C GLU A 97 1.81 -0.55 12.10
N GLY A 98 1.45 0.16 11.03
CA GLY A 98 0.91 1.53 11.11
C GLY A 98 1.98 2.60 11.34
N ARG A 99 3.26 2.27 11.16
CA ARG A 99 4.41 3.18 11.34
C ARG A 99 4.81 3.91 10.06
N THR A 100 3.86 4.14 9.16
CA THR A 100 4.07 4.79 7.85
C THR A 100 4.72 6.18 7.99
N GLU A 101 4.28 6.97 8.97
CA GLU A 101 4.80 8.33 9.15
C GLU A 101 6.26 8.35 9.67
N ASP A 102 6.68 7.33 10.43
CA ASP A 102 8.09 7.19 10.82
C ASP A 102 8.96 6.87 9.59
N LEU A 103 8.46 6.02 8.70
CA LEU A 103 9.09 5.65 7.42
C LEU A 103 9.22 6.85 6.48
N LEU A 104 8.16 7.67 6.36
CA LEU A 104 8.17 8.87 5.53
C LEU A 104 9.12 9.95 6.04
N ARG A 105 9.44 9.97 7.34
CA ARG A 105 10.48 10.86 7.90
C ARG A 105 11.89 10.32 7.71
N TYR A 106 12.02 9.02 7.48
CA TYR A 106 13.30 8.35 7.25
C TYR A 106 13.75 8.44 5.79
N CYS A 107 12.80 8.40 4.85
CA CYS A 107 13.03 8.65 3.43
C CYS A 107 13.40 10.13 3.23
#